data_AF-A0AAV7BCV0-F1
#
_entry.id   AF-A0AAV7BCV0-F1
#
_cell.length_a   1.000
_cell.length_b   1.000
_cell.length_c   1.000
_cell.angle_alpha   90.00
_cell.angle_beta   90.00
_cell.angle_gamma   90.00
#
_symmetry.space_group_name_H-M   'P 1'
#
loop_
_entity.id
_entity.type
_entity.pdbx_description
1 polymer ?
#
loop_
_entity_poly.entity_id
_entity_poly.type
_entity_poly.pdbx_seq_one_letter_code
_entity_poly.pdbx_strand_id
1 'polypeptide(L)'
;MAAPLARVSVWPVTGRTLSTAAALCRRAAPLGPFPNDQFRDKDLDSLKKYRSFNRYYRQADKESKKTGNWWRSYRQFLYPTKDEDVQKVDIGFPYFSSSVSQRLKAQKEVLKANHKNPELEKAARHRTLLIPLDEVRSEWEVTWGPNHIQRVAEHYGVFKDLFGEAMFVPRVPLRIHYNTGEDAVMPVYYGNVVTPTEVSLNLVL
;
A
#
# COMPACT_ATOMS: atom_id res chain seq x y z
N MET A 1 74.72 43.81 -58.22
CA MET A 1 73.29 44.13 -58.15
C MET A 1 72.81 43.76 -56.75
N ALA A 2 72.67 44.76 -55.88
CA ALA A 2 72.24 44.61 -54.49
C ALA A 2 70.72 44.78 -54.40
N ALA A 3 70.08 43.99 -53.52
CA ALA A 3 68.79 44.32 -52.92
C ALA A 3 68.64 43.54 -51.61
N PRO A 4 68.51 44.21 -50.44
CA PRO A 4 68.13 43.56 -49.20
C PRO A 4 66.60 43.58 -49.07
N LEU A 5 65.97 42.41 -48.89
CA LEU A 5 64.56 42.34 -48.50
C LEU A 5 64.48 42.16 -46.98
N ALA A 6 63.93 43.18 -46.33
CA ALA A 6 63.68 43.27 -44.91
C ALA A 6 62.75 42.13 -44.44
N ARG A 7 63.13 41.46 -43.34
CA ARG A 7 62.27 40.51 -42.64
C ARG A 7 61.25 41.27 -41.80
N VAL A 8 59.98 41.21 -42.16
CA VAL A 8 58.87 41.63 -41.29
C VAL A 8 58.57 40.48 -40.33
N SER A 9 58.86 40.66 -39.05
CA SER A 9 58.45 39.74 -37.99
C SER A 9 56.97 39.95 -37.68
N VAL A 10 56.09 39.09 -38.20
CA VAL A 10 54.69 39.04 -37.78
C VAL A 10 54.64 38.20 -36.51
N TRP A 11 54.39 38.83 -35.37
CA TRP A 11 54.06 38.13 -34.13
C TRP A 11 52.70 37.43 -34.31
N PRO A 12 52.57 36.13 -34.01
CA PRO A 12 51.26 35.50 -34.01
C PRO A 12 50.47 36.01 -32.80
N VAL A 13 49.39 36.75 -33.08
CA VAL A 13 48.34 37.04 -32.12
C VAL A 13 47.72 35.70 -31.73
N THR A 14 48.05 35.19 -30.54
CA THR A 14 47.36 34.04 -29.94
C THR A 14 45.96 34.45 -29.49
N GLY A 15 45.06 34.57 -30.46
CA GLY A 15 43.63 34.58 -30.20
C GLY A 15 43.22 33.20 -29.70
N ARG A 16 42.80 33.09 -28.44
CA ARG A 16 42.10 31.90 -27.94
C ARG A 16 40.81 31.79 -28.74
N THR A 17 40.78 30.92 -29.73
CA THR A 17 39.52 30.53 -30.37
C THR A 17 38.70 29.80 -29.31
N LEU A 18 37.60 30.41 -28.89
CA LEU A 18 36.55 29.71 -28.16
C LEU A 18 35.98 28.67 -29.13
N SER A 19 36.59 27.48 -29.15
CA SER A 19 36.02 26.31 -29.80
C SER A 19 34.74 25.98 -29.06
N THR A 20 33.60 26.41 -29.62
CA THR A 20 32.29 25.91 -29.23
C THR A 20 32.22 24.46 -29.69
N ALA A 21 32.78 23.55 -28.89
CA ALA A 21 32.50 22.14 -29.02
C ALA A 21 31.01 21.95 -28.71
N ALA A 22 30.20 21.80 -29.76
CA ALA A 22 28.82 21.36 -29.61
C ALA A 22 28.87 19.98 -28.94
N ALA A 23 28.55 19.93 -27.64
CA ALA A 23 28.34 18.67 -26.96
C ALA A 23 27.12 18.01 -27.62
N LEU A 24 27.39 17.08 -28.54
CA LEU A 24 26.39 16.15 -29.05
C LEU A 24 25.91 15.34 -27.85
N CYS A 25 24.83 15.77 -27.22
CA CYS A 25 24.14 14.99 -26.20
C CYS A 25 23.76 13.65 -26.84
N ARG A 26 24.49 12.59 -26.48
CA ARG A 26 24.19 11.22 -26.92
C ARG A 26 22.83 10.85 -26.32
N ARG A 27 21.81 10.75 -27.17
CA ARG A 27 20.49 10.26 -26.76
C ARG A 27 20.56 8.74 -26.65
N ALA A 28 20.22 8.20 -25.49
CA ALA A 28 20.06 6.77 -25.28
C ALA A 28 18.60 6.37 -25.46
N ALA A 29 18.36 5.17 -25.99
CA ALA A 29 17.02 4.58 -26.01
C ALA A 29 16.57 4.29 -24.56
N PRO A 30 15.26 4.41 -24.26
CA PRO A 30 14.75 4.05 -22.94
C PRO A 30 14.91 2.55 -22.68
N LEU A 31 15.03 2.17 -21.41
CA LEU A 31 15.18 0.76 -20.99
C LEU A 31 13.87 -0.03 -20.99
N GLY A 32 12.75 0.65 -21.22
CA GLY A 32 11.43 0.05 -21.31
C GLY A 32 10.41 1.04 -21.87
N PRO A 33 9.12 0.67 -21.89
CA PRO A 33 8.07 1.52 -22.44
C PRO A 33 7.93 2.82 -21.64
N PHE A 34 7.61 3.91 -22.34
CA PHE A 34 7.26 5.18 -21.69
C PHE A 34 5.85 5.12 -21.10
N PRO A 35 5.57 5.82 -19.98
CA PRO A 35 4.28 5.76 -19.29
C PRO A 35 3.03 6.08 -20.16
N ASN A 36 3.19 6.89 -21.20
CA ASN A 36 2.10 7.38 -22.04
C ASN A 36 2.23 6.97 -23.52
N ASP A 37 3.08 5.99 -23.83
CA ASP A 37 3.37 5.58 -25.21
C ASP A 37 2.11 5.03 -25.92
N GLN A 38 1.19 4.42 -25.16
CA GLN A 38 -0.11 3.95 -25.62
C GLN A 38 -1.04 5.04 -26.19
N PHE A 39 -0.69 6.33 -26.06
CA PHE A 39 -1.44 7.46 -26.59
C PHE A 39 -0.73 8.20 -27.73
N ARG A 40 0.47 7.77 -28.13
CA ARG A 40 1.34 8.52 -29.03
C ARG A 40 0.73 8.78 -30.41
N ASP A 41 0.04 7.79 -30.97
CA ASP A 41 -0.52 7.84 -32.33
C ASP A 41 -2.05 8.01 -32.33
N LYS A 42 -2.64 8.42 -31.19
CA LYS A 42 -4.09 8.57 -31.04
C LYS A 42 -4.51 10.03 -31.17
N ASP A 43 -5.59 10.28 -31.89
CA ASP A 43 -6.17 11.61 -32.03
C ASP A 43 -6.58 12.20 -30.68
N LEU A 44 -6.07 13.38 -30.35
CA LEU A 44 -6.30 14.01 -29.05
C LEU A 44 -7.80 14.30 -28.81
N ASP A 45 -8.54 14.67 -29.84
CA ASP A 45 -9.94 15.06 -29.70
C ASP A 45 -10.88 13.85 -29.54
N SER A 46 -10.48 12.69 -30.04
CA SER A 46 -11.24 11.44 -29.87
C SER A 46 -11.07 10.82 -28.47
N LEU A 47 -10.01 11.18 -27.74
CA LEU A 47 -9.67 10.59 -26.45
C LEU A 47 -10.61 11.05 -25.33
N LYS A 48 -11.13 10.07 -24.56
CA LYS A 48 -11.92 10.32 -23.35
C LYS A 48 -11.07 10.96 -22.26
N LYS A 49 -11.15 12.29 -22.15
CA LYS A 49 -10.49 13.08 -21.10
C LYS A 49 -10.93 12.68 -19.69
N TYR A 50 -10.10 12.99 -18.69
CA TYR A 50 -10.39 12.68 -17.29
C TYR A 50 -11.60 13.45 -16.74
N ARG A 51 -11.68 14.78 -16.96
CA ARG A 51 -12.78 15.67 -16.54
C ARG A 51 -13.02 15.79 -15.02
N SER A 52 -12.30 15.04 -14.20
CA SER A 52 -12.29 15.21 -12.74
C SER A 52 -10.94 14.81 -12.17
N PHE A 53 -10.52 15.52 -11.12
CA PHE A 53 -9.28 15.24 -10.41
C PHE A 53 -9.27 13.82 -9.82
N ASN A 54 -10.36 13.40 -9.17
CA ASN A 54 -10.46 12.07 -8.57
C ASN A 54 -10.25 10.93 -9.58
N ARG A 55 -10.70 11.09 -10.83
CA ARG A 55 -10.50 10.08 -11.86
C ARG A 55 -9.05 9.98 -12.29
N TYR A 56 -8.37 11.12 -12.44
CA TYR A 56 -6.93 11.16 -12.67
C TYR A 56 -6.16 10.55 -11.49
N TYR A 57 -6.46 11.00 -10.27
CA TYR A 57 -5.79 10.56 -9.05
C TYR A 57 -5.85 9.04 -8.87
N ARG A 58 -7.02 8.42 -9.09
CA ARG A 58 -7.16 6.95 -9.04
C ARG A 58 -6.26 6.23 -10.06
N GLN A 59 -6.04 6.80 -11.24
CA GLN A 59 -5.13 6.23 -12.22
C GLN A 59 -3.67 6.44 -11.80
N ALA A 60 -3.32 7.65 -11.36
CA ALA A 60 -1.97 7.98 -10.88
C ALA A 60 -1.55 7.11 -9.68
N ASP A 61 -2.44 6.91 -8.70
CA ASP A 61 -2.19 6.03 -7.55
C ASP A 61 -1.92 4.58 -7.98
N LYS A 62 -2.70 4.05 -8.95
CA LYS A 62 -2.43 2.73 -9.53
C LYS A 62 -1.07 2.64 -10.20
N GLU A 63 -0.71 3.64 -11.02
CA GLU A 63 0.61 3.69 -11.68
C GLU A 63 1.75 3.79 -10.67
N SER A 64 1.58 4.54 -9.58
CA SER A 64 2.59 4.69 -8.53
C SER A 64 2.83 3.41 -7.72
N LYS A 65 1.81 2.56 -7.58
CA LYS A 65 1.88 1.27 -6.86
C LYS A 65 2.47 0.14 -7.69
N LYS A 66 2.62 0.31 -9.01
CA LYS A 66 3.26 -0.68 -9.87
C LYS A 66 4.71 -0.87 -9.42
N THR A 67 5.07 -2.11 -9.15
CA THR A 67 6.45 -2.51 -8.88
C THR A 67 7.12 -2.86 -10.22
N GLY A 68 8.44 -2.68 -10.31
CA GLY A 68 9.20 -3.09 -11.49
C GLY A 68 9.39 -2.01 -12.56
N ASN A 69 9.24 -0.73 -12.21
CA ASN A 69 9.60 0.37 -13.12
C ASN A 69 11.11 0.37 -13.35
N TRP A 70 11.54 0.54 -14.60
CA TRP A 70 12.95 0.54 -15.00
C TRP A 70 13.70 1.83 -14.61
N TRP A 71 12.99 2.85 -14.13
CA TRP A 71 13.56 4.09 -13.59
C TRP A 71 13.56 4.11 -12.06
N ARG A 72 14.38 5.00 -11.49
CA ARG A 72 14.45 5.17 -10.03
C ARG A 72 13.13 5.69 -9.47
N SER A 73 12.64 5.07 -8.40
CA SER A 73 11.41 5.49 -7.71
C SER A 73 11.67 5.84 -6.25
N TYR A 74 10.84 6.71 -5.68
CA TYR A 74 10.94 7.09 -4.26
C TYR A 74 10.88 5.88 -3.33
N ARG A 75 10.04 4.88 -3.66
CA ARG A 75 9.90 3.63 -2.91
C ARG A 75 11.22 2.85 -2.83
N GLN A 76 12.01 2.81 -3.92
CA GLN A 76 13.31 2.14 -3.93
C GLN A 76 14.33 2.83 -3.01
N PHE A 77 14.22 4.14 -2.80
CA PHE A 77 15.10 4.87 -1.88
C PHE A 77 14.73 4.65 -0.41
N LEU A 78 13.44 4.66 -0.09
CA LEU A 78 12.97 4.46 1.30
C LEU A 78 13.09 3.01 1.77
N TYR A 79 12.83 2.08 0.85
CA TYR A 79 12.88 0.65 1.10
C TYR A 79 13.88 0.07 0.10
N PRO A 80 15.20 0.32 0.28
CA PRO A 80 16.21 -0.38 -0.50
C PRO A 80 15.93 -1.87 -0.31
N THR A 81 15.83 -2.61 -1.44
CA THR A 81 15.49 -4.03 -1.51
C THR A 81 16.01 -4.76 -0.29
N LYS A 82 15.14 -4.97 0.70
CA LYS A 82 15.38 -5.98 1.73
C LYS A 82 15.39 -7.29 0.97
N ASP A 83 16.34 -8.14 1.34
CA ASP A 83 16.69 -9.37 0.67
C ASP A 83 15.45 -10.07 0.09
N GLU A 84 15.54 -10.38 -1.20
CA GLU A 84 14.64 -11.15 -2.05
C GLU A 84 13.42 -11.75 -1.34
N ASP A 85 12.21 -11.34 -1.73
CA ASP A 85 10.89 -11.90 -1.37
C ASP A 85 10.94 -13.21 -0.57
N VAL A 86 11.37 -13.16 0.70
CA VAL A 86 11.54 -14.39 1.45
C VAL A 86 10.13 -14.90 1.70
N GLN A 87 9.83 -16.04 1.10
CA GLN A 87 8.50 -16.61 1.16
C GLN A 87 8.19 -16.93 2.61
N LYS A 88 7.34 -16.10 3.20
CA LYS A 88 6.88 -16.26 4.57
C LYS A 88 6.21 -17.62 4.70
N VAL A 89 6.71 -18.45 5.61
CA VAL A 89 6.16 -19.79 5.86
C VAL A 89 4.97 -19.68 6.80
N ASP A 90 3.82 -20.25 6.42
CA ASP A 90 2.65 -20.33 7.32
C ASP A 90 2.80 -21.54 8.25
N ILE A 91 2.94 -21.28 9.55
CA ILE A 91 3.04 -22.29 10.63
C ILE A 91 1.71 -22.49 11.37
N GLY A 92 0.63 -21.89 10.88
CA GLY A 92 -0.68 -21.89 11.53
C GLY A 92 -1.53 -23.14 11.30
N PHE A 93 -2.69 -23.16 11.94
CA PHE A 93 -3.71 -24.16 11.69
C PHE A 93 -4.29 -24.06 10.28
N PRO A 94 -4.65 -25.19 9.65
CA PRO A 94 -5.31 -25.18 8.35
C PRO A 94 -6.66 -24.47 8.40
N TYR A 95 -7.03 -23.83 7.28
CA TYR A 95 -8.32 -23.17 7.15
C TYR A 95 -9.35 -24.05 6.44
N PHE A 96 -10.41 -24.38 7.16
CA PHE A 96 -11.56 -25.10 6.59
C PHE A 96 -12.64 -24.10 6.17
N SER A 97 -12.63 -23.70 4.90
CA SER A 97 -13.67 -22.81 4.37
C SER A 97 -14.98 -23.56 4.17
N SER A 98 -16.09 -22.96 4.59
CA SER A 98 -17.40 -23.32 4.04
C SER A 98 -17.47 -22.99 2.55
N SER A 99 -18.42 -23.61 1.84
CA SER A 99 -18.61 -23.37 0.40
C SER A 99 -18.89 -21.89 0.13
N VAL A 100 -18.03 -21.26 -0.68
CA VAL A 100 -18.15 -19.84 -1.07
C VAL A 100 -19.52 -19.55 -1.69
N SER A 101 -20.05 -20.49 -2.49
CA SER A 101 -21.36 -20.35 -3.13
C SER A 101 -22.49 -20.25 -2.10
N GLN A 102 -22.48 -21.12 -1.09
CA GLN A 102 -23.49 -21.12 -0.02
C GLN A 102 -23.42 -19.82 0.78
N ARG A 103 -22.21 -19.37 1.16
CA ARG A 103 -22.01 -18.11 1.87
C ARG A 103 -22.53 -16.90 1.08
N LEU A 104 -22.19 -16.82 -0.21
CA LEU A 104 -22.66 -15.73 -1.08
C LEU A 104 -24.18 -15.76 -1.27
N LYS A 105 -24.79 -16.95 -1.34
CA LYS A 105 -26.25 -17.09 -1.42
C LYS A 105 -26.93 -16.55 -0.16
N ALA A 106 -26.47 -16.98 1.03
CA ALA A 106 -26.98 -16.50 2.31
C ALA A 106 -26.85 -14.97 2.45
N GLN A 107 -25.70 -14.40 2.12
CA GLN A 107 -25.49 -12.95 2.14
C GLN A 107 -26.44 -12.20 1.20
N LYS A 108 -26.67 -12.71 -0.02
CA LYS A 108 -27.62 -12.12 -0.97
C LYS A 108 -29.05 -12.15 -0.46
N GLU A 109 -29.46 -13.21 0.24
CA GLU A 109 -30.79 -13.33 0.83
C GLU A 109 -31.00 -12.30 1.93
N VAL A 110 -30.01 -12.12 2.83
CA VAL A 110 -30.02 -11.06 3.86
C VAL A 110 -30.11 -9.67 3.24
N LEU A 111 -29.28 -9.36 2.24
CA LEU A 111 -29.32 -8.07 1.55
C LEU A 111 -30.67 -7.80 0.90
N LYS A 112 -31.27 -8.82 0.26
CA LYS A 112 -32.62 -8.70 -0.34
C LYS A 112 -33.69 -8.46 0.73
N ALA A 113 -33.62 -9.12 1.87
CA ALA A 113 -34.56 -8.92 2.97
C ALA A 113 -34.43 -7.49 3.54
N ASN A 114 -33.20 -7.03 3.77
CA ASN A 114 -32.94 -5.68 4.28
C ASN A 114 -33.42 -4.60 3.31
N HIS A 115 -33.19 -4.76 2.01
CA HIS A 115 -33.67 -3.82 0.98
C HIS A 115 -35.19 -3.80 0.83
N LYS A 116 -35.89 -4.90 1.17
CA LYS A 116 -37.35 -4.97 1.14
C LYS A 116 -37.99 -4.31 2.38
N ASN A 117 -37.22 -4.04 3.43
CA ASN A 117 -37.75 -3.46 4.66
C ASN A 117 -37.87 -1.93 4.51
N PRO A 118 -39.09 -1.36 4.48
CA PRO A 118 -39.28 0.08 4.30
C PRO A 118 -38.79 0.90 5.50
N GLU A 119 -38.76 0.33 6.71
CA GLU A 119 -38.29 1.04 7.89
C GLU A 119 -36.76 1.23 7.84
N LEU A 120 -36.03 0.24 7.35
CA LEU A 120 -34.58 0.36 7.12
C LEU A 120 -34.27 1.39 6.02
N GLU A 121 -35.07 1.45 4.97
CA GLU A 121 -34.93 2.48 3.92
C GLU A 121 -35.13 3.88 4.51
N LYS A 122 -36.22 4.09 5.25
CA LYS A 122 -36.51 5.39 5.88
C LYS A 122 -35.40 5.79 6.84
N ALA A 123 -34.95 4.88 7.70
CA ALA A 123 -33.88 5.14 8.66
C ALA A 123 -32.56 5.49 7.95
N ALA A 124 -32.22 4.79 6.86
CA ALA A 124 -31.05 5.12 6.05
C ALA A 124 -31.16 6.48 5.38
N ARG A 125 -32.33 6.80 4.78
CA ARG A 125 -32.61 8.09 4.13
C ARG A 125 -32.53 9.26 5.11
N HIS A 126 -33.02 9.06 6.33
CA HIS A 126 -32.96 10.05 7.40
C HIS A 126 -31.65 10.03 8.21
N ARG A 127 -30.71 9.13 7.88
CA ARG A 127 -29.42 8.95 8.59
C ARG A 127 -29.59 8.66 10.09
N THR A 128 -30.67 7.99 10.47
CA THR A 128 -30.97 7.56 11.84
C THR A 128 -30.70 6.08 12.09
N LEU A 129 -30.31 5.34 11.05
CA LEU A 129 -30.00 3.92 11.15
C LEU A 129 -28.81 3.67 12.09
N LEU A 130 -29.01 2.86 13.13
CA LEU A 130 -27.98 2.43 14.07
C LEU A 130 -27.61 0.97 13.81
N ILE A 131 -26.31 0.67 13.88
CA ILE A 131 -25.78 -0.68 13.68
C ILE A 131 -25.31 -1.22 15.04
N PRO A 132 -25.77 -2.41 15.47
CA PRO A 132 -25.32 -3.01 16.72
C PRO A 132 -23.84 -3.43 16.62
N LEU A 133 -22.97 -2.77 17.39
CA LEU A 133 -21.53 -3.00 17.32
C LEU A 133 -21.11 -4.38 17.84
N ASP A 134 -21.83 -4.92 18.83
CA ASP A 134 -21.53 -6.24 19.41
C ASP A 134 -21.76 -7.37 18.39
N GLU A 135 -22.83 -7.26 17.59
CA GLU A 135 -23.11 -8.20 16.50
C GLU A 135 -22.05 -8.09 15.40
N VAL A 136 -21.71 -6.86 14.99
CA VAL A 136 -20.65 -6.63 14.00
C VAL A 136 -19.32 -7.23 14.47
N ARG A 137 -18.98 -7.05 15.76
CA ARG A 137 -17.76 -7.60 16.34
C ARG A 137 -17.77 -9.13 16.35
N SER A 138 -18.86 -9.76 16.78
CA SER A 138 -18.96 -11.22 16.81
C SER A 138 -18.89 -11.85 15.42
N GLU A 139 -19.53 -11.25 14.41
CA GLU A 139 -19.41 -11.71 13.02
C GLU A 139 -18.01 -11.45 12.46
N TRP A 140 -17.40 -10.32 12.80
CA TRP A 140 -16.03 -10.01 12.41
C TRP A 140 -15.03 -11.00 12.97
N GLU A 141 -15.12 -11.37 14.26
CA GLU A 141 -14.24 -12.35 14.92
C GLU A 141 -14.23 -13.71 14.20
N VAL A 142 -15.36 -14.11 13.60
CA VAL A 142 -15.48 -15.39 12.87
C VAL A 142 -14.99 -15.27 11.41
N THR A 143 -15.22 -14.14 10.76
CA THR A 143 -15.05 -14.01 9.30
C THR A 143 -13.66 -13.47 8.91
N TRP A 144 -13.43 -12.17 9.15
CA TRP A 144 -12.24 -11.45 8.71
C TRP A 144 -11.26 -11.13 9.84
N GLY A 145 -11.71 -11.25 11.08
CA GLY A 145 -10.96 -10.97 12.29
C GLY A 145 -9.57 -11.61 12.29
N PRO A 146 -9.44 -12.92 12.08
CA PRO A 146 -8.14 -13.59 12.09
C PRO A 146 -7.13 -12.97 11.11
N ASN A 147 -7.56 -12.62 9.90
CA ASN A 147 -6.69 -12.00 8.89
C ASN A 147 -6.31 -10.56 9.25
N HIS A 148 -7.23 -9.81 9.86
CA HIS A 148 -6.95 -8.45 10.32
C HIS A 148 -5.96 -8.46 11.49
N ILE A 149 -6.14 -9.39 12.43
CA ILE A 149 -5.24 -9.57 13.58
C ILE A 149 -3.84 -9.96 13.11
N GLN A 150 -3.74 -10.88 12.14
CA GLN A 150 -2.47 -11.22 11.51
C GLN A 150 -1.79 -9.95 10.98
N ARG A 151 -2.49 -9.14 10.17
CA ARG A 151 -1.93 -7.88 9.62
C ARG A 151 -1.44 -6.91 10.71
N VAL A 152 -2.16 -6.84 11.82
CA VAL A 152 -1.76 -6.02 12.98
C VAL A 152 -0.47 -6.57 13.61
N ALA A 153 -0.38 -7.88 13.81
CA ALA A 153 0.82 -8.54 14.32
C ALA A 153 2.03 -8.36 13.36
N GLU A 154 1.81 -8.38 12.04
CA GLU A 154 2.85 -8.05 11.05
C GLU A 154 3.34 -6.62 11.19
N HIS A 155 2.41 -5.68 11.36
CA HIS A 155 2.72 -4.25 11.51
C HIS A 155 3.54 -3.97 12.79
N TYR A 156 3.20 -4.63 13.89
CA TYR A 156 3.95 -4.52 15.15
C TYR A 156 5.26 -5.30 15.17
N GLY A 157 5.59 -6.07 14.12
CA GLY A 157 6.83 -6.85 14.07
C GLY A 157 6.80 -8.14 14.90
N VAL A 158 5.66 -8.52 15.47
CA VAL A 158 5.53 -9.68 16.37
C VAL A 158 6.03 -10.97 15.73
N PHE A 159 5.65 -11.24 14.47
CA PHE A 159 6.11 -12.44 13.78
C PHE A 159 7.61 -12.42 13.47
N LYS A 160 8.13 -11.24 13.09
CA LYS A 160 9.55 -11.06 12.81
C LYS A 160 10.39 -11.36 14.04
N ASP A 161 9.95 -10.89 15.20
CA ASP A 161 10.72 -10.97 16.44
C ASP A 161 10.57 -12.35 17.12
N LEU A 162 9.39 -12.99 17.03
CA LEU A 162 9.13 -14.28 17.67
C LEU A 162 9.43 -15.50 16.79
N PHE A 163 9.20 -15.41 15.49
CA PHE A 163 9.24 -16.55 14.56
C PHE A 163 10.10 -16.31 13.32
N GLY A 164 10.81 -15.17 13.25
CA GLY A 164 11.65 -14.80 12.11
C GLY A 164 10.83 -14.60 10.83
N GLU A 165 10.91 -15.54 9.91
CA GLU A 165 10.24 -15.47 8.61
C GLU A 165 8.90 -16.21 8.58
N ALA A 166 8.52 -16.86 9.69
CA ALA A 166 7.28 -17.60 9.79
C ALA A 166 6.12 -16.74 10.32
N MET A 167 4.91 -17.05 9.87
CA MET A 167 3.67 -16.33 10.17
C MET A 167 2.57 -17.32 10.47
N PHE A 168 1.49 -16.88 11.10
CA PHE A 168 0.26 -17.68 11.15
C PHE A 168 -0.99 -16.82 11.23
N VAL A 169 -2.12 -17.39 10.83
CA VAL A 169 -3.43 -16.79 11.03
C VAL A 169 -4.01 -17.27 12.36
N PRO A 170 -4.30 -16.39 13.34
CA PRO A 170 -4.87 -16.79 14.63
C PRO A 170 -6.33 -17.22 14.47
N ARG A 171 -6.53 -18.51 14.19
CA ARG A 171 -7.87 -19.11 13.96
C ARG A 171 -8.70 -19.22 15.22
N VAL A 172 -8.05 -19.39 16.37
CA VAL A 172 -8.72 -19.51 17.67
C VAL A 172 -8.76 -18.11 18.30
N PRO A 173 -9.94 -17.53 18.53
CA PRO A 173 -10.05 -16.24 19.20
C PRO A 173 -9.65 -16.39 20.66
N LEU A 174 -8.63 -15.64 21.08
CA LEU A 174 -8.19 -15.56 22.47
C LEU A 174 -8.76 -14.28 23.08
N ARG A 175 -9.47 -14.42 24.20
CA ARG A 175 -10.13 -13.31 24.91
C ARG A 175 -9.50 -13.17 26.30
N ILE A 176 -8.48 -12.32 26.38
CA ILE A 176 -7.72 -12.13 27.62
C ILE A 176 -8.28 -10.94 28.39
N HIS A 177 -8.43 -11.10 29.70
CA HIS A 177 -8.98 -10.08 30.58
C HIS A 177 -8.23 -10.04 31.92
N TYR A 178 -7.90 -8.84 32.39
CA TYR A 178 -7.36 -8.61 33.74
C TYR A 178 -8.44 -8.06 34.66
N ASN A 179 -8.51 -8.54 35.89
CA ASN A 179 -9.45 -8.00 36.86
C ASN A 179 -8.87 -6.73 37.51
N THR A 180 -9.52 -5.58 37.36
CA THR A 180 -9.03 -4.28 37.85
C THR A 180 -9.91 -3.76 38.99
N GLY A 181 -10.23 -4.62 39.96
CA GLY A 181 -11.07 -4.29 41.12
C GLY A 181 -12.11 -5.38 41.43
N GLU A 182 -13.21 -5.01 42.09
CA GLU A 182 -14.31 -5.95 42.38
C GLU A 182 -15.22 -6.16 41.15
N ASP A 183 -15.49 -5.11 40.36
CA ASP A 183 -16.48 -5.16 39.25
C ASP A 183 -15.94 -4.73 37.88
N ALA A 184 -14.68 -4.31 37.78
CA ALA A 184 -14.09 -3.77 36.55
C ALA A 184 -13.12 -4.74 35.90
N VAL A 185 -13.28 -4.97 34.59
CA VAL A 185 -12.42 -5.86 33.81
C VAL A 185 -11.73 -5.08 32.71
N MET A 186 -10.41 -5.27 32.57
CA MET A 186 -9.60 -4.69 31.52
C MET A 186 -9.35 -5.71 30.41
N PRO A 187 -10.03 -5.61 29.25
CA PRO A 187 -9.81 -6.50 28.13
C PRO A 187 -8.49 -6.20 27.40
N VAL A 188 -7.80 -7.25 26.99
CA VAL A 188 -6.60 -7.16 26.15
C VAL A 188 -6.98 -7.47 24.71
N TYR A 189 -6.64 -6.53 23.83
CA TYR A 189 -6.83 -6.59 22.39
C TYR A 189 -5.48 -6.51 21.68
N TYR A 190 -5.52 -6.24 20.38
CA TYR A 190 -4.35 -6.32 19.50
C TYR A 190 -3.62 -4.96 19.43
N GLY A 191 -2.98 -4.59 20.54
CA GLY A 191 -2.15 -3.37 20.65
C GLY A 191 -2.79 -2.22 21.42
N ASN A 192 -3.82 -2.47 22.24
CA ASN A 192 -4.23 -1.48 23.24
C ASN A 192 -3.16 -1.37 24.34
N VAL A 193 -3.01 -0.17 24.89
CA VAL A 193 -2.10 0.07 26.01
C VAL A 193 -2.78 -0.39 27.29
N VAL A 194 -2.09 -1.20 28.07
CA VAL A 194 -2.50 -1.64 29.41
C VAL A 194 -1.39 -1.25 30.38
N THR A 195 -1.76 -0.63 31.50
CA THR A 195 -0.78 -0.17 32.48
C THR A 195 -0.30 -1.32 33.37
N PRO A 196 0.93 -1.27 33.90
CA PRO A 196 1.43 -2.32 34.79
C PRO A 196 0.56 -2.52 36.04
N THR A 197 -0.07 -1.46 36.55
CA THR A 197 -0.98 -1.53 37.70
C THR A 197 -2.22 -2.38 37.40
N GLU A 198 -2.79 -2.26 36.20
CA GLU A 198 -3.94 -3.05 35.76
C GLU A 198 -3.59 -4.53 35.56
N VAL A 199 -2.37 -4.83 35.12
CA VAL A 199 -1.88 -6.20 34.87
C VAL A 199 -1.42 -6.92 36.14
N SER A 200 -1.10 -6.17 37.21
CA SER A 200 -0.62 -6.75 38.47
C SER A 200 -1.68 -7.54 39.24
N LEU A 201 -2.94 -7.37 38.87
CA LEU A 201 -4.09 -8.02 39.46
C LEU A 201 -4.46 -9.27 38.62
N ASN A 202 -4.83 -10.36 39.29
CA ASN A 202 -4.93 -11.72 38.74
C ASN A 202 -5.51 -11.82 37.31
N LEU A 203 -4.84 -12.61 36.46
CA LEU A 203 -5.24 -12.92 35.10
C LEU A 203 -6.40 -13.93 35.08
N VAL A 204 -7.43 -13.67 34.28
CA VAL A 204 -8.53 -14.61 34.00
C VAL A 204 -8.51 -14.96 32.51
N LEU A 205 -8.44 -16.27 32.21
CA LEU A 205 -8.45 -16.82 30.83
C LEU A 205 -9.85 -17.20 30.37
#